data_AF-A0A659S687-F1
#
_entry.id   AF-A0A659S687-F1
#
_cell.length_a   1.000
_cell.length_b   1.000
_cell.length_c   1.000
_cell.angle_alpha   90.00
_cell.angle_beta   90.00
_cell.angle_gamma   90.00
#
_symmetry.space_group_name_H-M   'P 1'
#
loop_
_entity.id
_entity.type
_entity.pdbx_description
1 polymer ?
#
loop_
_entity_poly.entity_id
_entity_poly.type
_entity_poly.pdbx_seq_one_letter_code
_entity_poly.pdbx_strand_id
1 'polypeptide(L)'
;YKSAWYAINDMNQLSAQMLVERATGGKGGGGAVLTRYGQRLIQLYDLLGQIQQKAFDVLSDDDALPLDSLLAAISRLSLKTKSHI
;
A
#
# COMPACT_ATOMS: atom_id res chain seq x y z
N TYR A 1 -10.18 -11.18 18.77
CA TYR A 1 -10.58 -12.17 17.75
C TYR A 1 -11.81 -11.72 16.95
N LYS A 2 -12.93 -11.36 17.60
CA LYS A 2 -14.17 -10.92 16.93
C LYS A 2 -14.01 -9.64 16.07
N SER A 3 -13.24 -8.66 16.56
CA SER A 3 -12.96 -7.40 15.86
C SER A 3 -12.22 -7.58 14.53
N ALA A 4 -11.18 -8.42 14.51
CA ALA A 4 -10.42 -8.72 13.29
C ALA A 4 -11.28 -9.44 12.25
N TRP A 5 -12.18 -10.33 12.69
CA TRP A 5 -13.13 -11.00 11.80
C TRP A 5 -14.17 -10.06 11.20
N TYR A 6 -14.66 -9.08 11.97
CA TYR A 6 -15.53 -8.04 11.43
C TYR A 6 -14.81 -7.19 10.38
N ALA A 7 -13.59 -6.75 10.67
CA ALA A 7 -12.79 -5.97 9.72
C ALA A 7 -12.56 -6.72 8.39
N ILE A 8 -12.25 -8.02 8.44
CA ILE A 8 -12.09 -8.85 7.24
C ILE A 8 -13.40 -8.97 6.45
N ASN A 9 -14.52 -9.18 7.13
CA ASN A 9 -15.83 -9.25 6.49
C ASN A 9 -16.21 -7.92 5.82
N ASP A 10 -15.99 -6.80 6.51
CA ASP A 10 -16.27 -5.46 6.00
C ASP A 10 -15.39 -5.17 4.78
N MET A 11 -14.11 -5.49 4.84
CA MET A 11 -13.18 -5.32 3.71
C MET A 11 -13.56 -6.19 2.51
N ASN A 12 -14.02 -7.43 2.74
CA ASN A 12 -14.53 -8.31 1.69
C ASN A 12 -15.82 -7.75 1.07
N GLN A 13 -16.72 -7.17 1.87
CA GLN A 13 -17.98 -6.58 1.40
C GLN A 13 -17.77 -5.29 0.61
N LEU A 14 -16.77 -4.50 0.98
CA LEU A 14 -16.41 -3.26 0.28
C LEU A 14 -15.57 -3.51 -0.99
N SER A 15 -15.06 -4.73 -1.18
CA SER A 15 -14.21 -5.08 -2.31
C SER A 15 -15.01 -5.81 -3.39
N ALA A 16 -14.72 -5.50 -4.66
CA ALA A 16 -15.33 -6.18 -5.80
C ALA A 16 -14.95 -7.67 -5.90
N GLN A 17 -13.86 -8.08 -5.22
CA GLN A 17 -13.38 -9.46 -5.15
C GLN A 17 -13.02 -9.79 -3.70
N MET A 18 -13.23 -11.04 -3.29
CA MET A 18 -12.85 -11.50 -1.95
C MET A 18 -11.35 -11.32 -1.73
N LEU A 19 -10.98 -10.70 -0.60
CA LEU A 19 -9.60 -10.47 -0.17
C LEU A 19 -9.06 -11.65 0.65
N VAL A 20 -9.94 -12.28 1.43
CA VAL A 20 -9.58 -13.36 2.36
C VAL A 20 -10.58 -14.50 2.24
N GLU A 21 -10.07 -15.71 2.01
CA GLU A 21 -10.82 -16.96 2.02
C GLU A 21 -10.73 -17.64 3.39
N ARG A 22 -11.82 -18.30 3.80
CA ARG A 22 -11.82 -19.14 4.99
C ARG A 22 -11.20 -20.49 4.63
N ALA A 23 -10.15 -20.90 5.32
CA ALA A 23 -9.72 -22.28 5.27
C ALA A 23 -10.73 -23.12 6.07
N THR A 24 -11.56 -23.89 5.37
CA THR A 24 -12.43 -24.88 6.01
C THR A 24 -11.56 -26.00 6.60
N GLY A 25 -11.38 -26.00 7.92
CA GLY A 25 -10.58 -27.03 8.61
C GLY A 25 -11.06 -27.27 10.04
N GLY A 26 -11.52 -28.50 10.31
CA GLY A 26 -12.15 -28.93 11.57
C GLY A 26 -11.23 -28.98 12.80
N LYS A 27 -11.83 -29.26 13.97
CA LYS A 27 -11.31 -29.41 15.37
C LYS A 27 -10.20 -28.48 15.91
N GLY A 28 -9.46 -27.73 15.09
CA GLY A 28 -8.34 -26.87 15.49
C GLY A 28 -8.45 -25.40 15.07
N GLY A 29 -9.57 -24.98 14.47
CA GLY A 29 -9.84 -23.56 14.17
C GLY A 29 -9.53 -23.20 12.72
N GLY A 30 -10.59 -22.82 12.00
CA GLY A 30 -10.52 -22.41 10.60
C GLY A 30 -9.57 -21.23 10.41
N GLY A 31 -8.50 -21.47 9.66
CA GLY A 31 -7.55 -20.44 9.27
C GLY A 31 -8.17 -19.47 8.25
N ALA A 32 -7.45 -18.40 7.97
CA ALA A 32 -7.80 -17.43 6.94
C ALA A 32 -6.60 -17.31 5.98
N VAL A 33 -6.87 -17.39 4.68
CA VAL A 33 -5.84 -17.31 3.64
C VAL A 33 -6.14 -16.14 2.74
N LEU A 34 -5.12 -15.32 2.43
CA LEU A 34 -5.27 -14.24 1.48
C LEU A 34 -5.52 -14.80 0.08
N THR A 35 -6.49 -14.23 -0.63
CA THR A 35 -6.65 -14.51 -2.06
C THR A 35 -5.53 -13.83 -2.84
N ARG A 36 -5.36 -14.22 -4.10
CA ARG A 36 -4.44 -13.53 -5.01
C ARG A 36 -4.76 -12.03 -5.13
N TYR A 37 -6.04 -11.68 -5.11
CA TYR A 37 -6.47 -10.29 -5.16
C TYR A 37 -6.16 -9.56 -3.85
N GLY A 38 -6.40 -10.19 -2.70
CA GLY A 38 -6.01 -9.66 -1.39
C GLY A 38 -4.50 -9.39 -1.27
N GLN A 39 -3.67 -10.31 -1.77
CA GLN A 39 -2.21 -10.10 -1.85
C GLN A 39 -1.84 -8.89 -2.72
N ARG A 40 -2.49 -8.74 -3.88
CA ARG A 40 -2.23 -7.61 -4.79
C ARG A 40 -2.69 -6.27 -4.20
N LEU A 41 -3.77 -6.27 -3.42
CA LEU A 41 -4.24 -5.08 -2.72
C LEU A 41 -3.23 -4.61 -1.66
N ILE A 42 -2.64 -5.54 -0.90
CA ILE A 42 -1.59 -5.22 0.07
C ILE A 42 -0.39 -4.58 -0.64
N GLN A 43 0.08 -5.18 -1.74
CA GLN A 43 1.18 -4.62 -2.52
C GLN A 43 0.89 -3.20 -3.04
N LEU A 44 -0.34 -2.93 -3.47
CA LEU A 44 -0.76 -1.59 -3.90
C LEU A 44 -0.74 -0.60 -2.73
N TYR A 45 -1.21 -1.02 -1.56
CA TYR A 45 -1.21 -0.17 -0.37
C TYR A 45 0.21 0.17 0.08
N ASP A 46 1.12 -0.80 0.08
CA ASP A 46 2.54 -0.57 0.40
C ASP A 46 3.19 0.39 -0.60
N LEU A 47 2.87 0.26 -1.89
CA LEU A 47 3.37 1.18 -2.93
C LEU A 47 2.85 2.60 -2.73
N LEU A 48 1.55 2.75 -2.40
CA LEU A 48 0.96 4.06 -2.09
C LEU A 48 1.64 4.70 -0.89
N GLY A 49 1.90 3.94 0.17
CA GLY A 49 2.62 4.42 1.35
C GLY A 49 4.03 4.91 1.01
N GLN A 50 4.77 4.17 0.17
CA GLN A 50 6.10 4.61 -0.30
C GLN A 50 6.04 5.89 -1.12
N ILE A 51 5.02 6.06 -1.97
CA ILE A 51 4.82 7.28 -2.76
C ILE A 51 4.50 8.46 -1.85
N GLN A 52 3.59 8.28 -0.89
CA GLN A 52 3.23 9.30 0.09
C GLN A 52 4.46 9.73 0.90
N GLN A 53 5.25 8.78 1.41
CA GLN A 53 6.45 9.09 2.17
C GLN A 53 7.44 9.91 1.34
N LYS A 54 7.73 9.48 0.11
CA LYS A 54 8.62 10.24 -0.79
C LYS A 54 8.11 11.65 -1.07
N ALA A 55 6.79 11.83 -1.22
CA ALA A 55 6.21 13.15 -1.41
C ALA A 55 6.39 14.03 -0.16
N PHE A 56 6.19 13.48 1.04
CA PHE A 56 6.44 14.19 2.30
C PHE A 56 7.91 14.56 2.48
N ASP A 57 8.82 13.65 2.16
CA ASP A 57 10.27 13.91 2.26
C ASP A 57 10.68 15.09 1.35
N VAL A 58 10.09 15.21 0.15
CA VAL A 58 10.33 16.34 -0.77
C VAL A 58 9.76 17.66 -0.23
N LEU A 59 8.62 17.61 0.47
CA LEU A 59 7.97 18.78 1.05
C LEU A 59 8.63 19.25 2.36
N SER A 60 9.32 18.36 3.07
CA SER A 60 9.95 18.64 4.38
C SER A 60 11.38 19.18 4.26
N ASP A 61 11.91 19.24 3.04
CA ASP A 61 13.22 19.79 2.74
C ASP A 61 13.07 21.32 2.61
N ASP A 62 13.42 22.09 3.65
CA ASP A 62 13.20 23.55 3.74
C ASP A 62 13.90 24.36 2.63
N ASP A 63 14.91 23.79 1.95
CA ASP A 63 15.59 24.35 0.77
C ASP A 63 14.92 23.94 -0.56
N ALA A 64 13.78 23.23 -0.53
CA ALA A 64 13.05 22.84 -1.71
C ALA A 64 12.25 24.01 -2.29
N LEU A 65 12.72 24.50 -3.43
CA LEU A 65 11.94 25.32 -4.37
C LEU A 65 10.50 24.79 -4.48
N PRO A 66 9.50 25.68 -4.56
CA PRO A 66 8.09 25.31 -4.51
C PRO A 66 7.74 24.22 -5.53
N LEU A 67 6.82 23.34 -5.13
CA LEU A 67 6.33 22.22 -5.94
C LEU A 67 5.32 22.67 -7.00
N ASP A 68 5.30 23.96 -7.34
CA ASP A 68 4.44 24.56 -8.36
C ASP A 68 4.88 24.17 -9.78
N SER A 69 6.09 23.63 -9.94
CA SER A 69 6.55 23.03 -11.19
C SER A 69 6.73 21.52 -11.07
N LEU A 70 5.75 20.76 -11.57
CA LEU A 70 5.82 19.31 -11.79
C LEU A 70 7.11 18.91 -12.54
N LEU A 71 7.61 19.78 -13.43
CA LEU A 71 8.87 19.58 -14.15
C LEU A 71 10.10 19.60 -13.23
N ALA A 72 10.11 20.46 -12.21
CA ALA A 72 11.19 20.52 -11.23
C ALA A 72 11.22 19.27 -10.34
N ALA A 73 10.05 18.77 -9.93
CA ALA A 73 9.91 17.53 -9.18
C ALA A 73 10.39 16.31 -9.99
N ILE A 74 9.98 16.21 -11.27
CA ILE A 74 10.40 15.12 -12.17
C ILE A 74 11.91 15.17 -12.45
N SER A 75 12.48 16.37 -12.66
CA SER A 75 13.90 16.55 -12.93
C SER A 75 14.79 16.08 -11.77
N ARG A 76 14.40 16.36 -10.52
CA ARG A 76 15.12 15.89 -9.32
C ARG A 76 15.05 14.37 -9.16
N LEU A 77 13.89 13.77 -9.42
CA LEU A 77 13.74 12.30 -9.35
C LEU A 77 14.67 11.60 -10.36
N SER A 78 14.85 12.18 -11.54
CA SER A 78 15.78 11.69 -12.57
C SER A 78 17.26 11.88 -12.19
N LEU A 79 17.60 12.97 -11.49
CA LEU A 79 18.97 13.22 -11.02
C LEU A 79 19.37 12.27 -9.88
N LYS A 80 18.46 11.97 -8.95
CA LYS A 80 18.74 11.08 -7.81
C LYS A 80 18.88 9.59 -8.19
N THR A 81 18.39 9.19 -9.36
CA THR A 81 18.50 7.81 -9.87
C THR A 81 19.82 7.52 -10.58
N LYS A 82 20.61 8.54 -10.95
CA LYS A 82 21.90 8.35 -11.67
C LYS A 82 23.14 8.28 -10.77
N SER A 83 23.01 8.46 -9.46
CA SER A 83 24.16 8.45 -8.53
C SER A 83 24.46 7.09 -7.90
N HIS A 84 23.82 6.01 -8.36
CA HIS A 84 24.13 4.63 -7.98
C HIS A 84 24.28 3.76 -9.23
N ILE A 85 25.37 3.95 -9.99
CA ILE A 85 26.01 2.96 -10.86
C ILE A 85 27.52 3.17 -10.74
#